data_AF-A0A537CB72-F1
#
_entry.id   AF-A0A537CB72-F1
#
_cell.length_a   1.000
_cell.length_b   1.000
_cell.length_c   1.000
_cell.angle_alpha   90.00
_cell.angle_beta   90.00
_cell.angle_gamma   90.00
#
_symmetry.space_group_name_H-M   'P 1'
#
loop_
_entity.id
_entity.type
_entity.pdbx_description
1 polymer ?
#
loop_
_entity_poly.entity_id
_entity_poly.type
_entity_poly.pdbx_seq_one_letter_code
_entity_poly.pdbx_strand_id
1 'polypeptide(L)'
;MSNDKIVIKTKHGELSLEQLAEAQHGMAHLMKEVGERYHVLYYAARALNWKLAQYQLNQVIALFRIGATLRPKFTEDLNGFIKMHFHPMSEAIRAQDFTKNMDTPSSISCSQKTHPRCTT
;
A
#
# COMPACT_ATOMS: atom_id res chain seq x y z
N MET A 1 17.22 31.61 13.85
CA MET A 1 16.27 31.30 12.75
C MET A 1 14.89 31.53 13.32
N SER A 2 14.26 32.66 13.02
CA SER A 2 12.93 33.00 13.55
C SER A 2 11.91 31.95 13.10
N ASN A 3 11.32 31.27 14.07
CA ASN A 3 10.35 30.20 13.87
C ASN A 3 8.97 30.83 13.64
N ASP A 4 8.77 31.46 12.48
CA ASP A 4 7.44 31.93 12.08
C ASP A 4 6.60 30.69 11.77
N LYS A 5 5.76 30.30 12.73
CA LYS A 5 4.79 29.22 12.54
C LYS A 5 3.85 29.61 11.42
N ILE A 6 3.92 28.89 10.31
CA ILE A 6 2.98 29.04 9.20
C ILE A 6 1.61 28.56 9.70
N VAL A 7 0.69 29.51 9.92
CA VAL A 7 -0.69 29.25 10.35
C VAL A 7 -1.65 29.48 9.19
N ILE A 8 -2.54 28.51 8.97
CA ILE A 8 -3.60 28.55 7.97
C ILE A 8 -4.92 28.85 8.67
N LYS A 9 -5.63 29.89 8.22
CA LYS A 9 -6.95 30.25 8.74
C LYS A 9 -8.03 29.40 8.08
N THR A 10 -8.84 28.72 8.88
CA THR A 10 -10.00 27.95 8.43
C THR A 10 -11.28 28.51 9.07
N LYS A 11 -12.45 28.07 8.59
CA LYS A 11 -13.74 28.42 9.19
C LYS A 11 -13.91 27.93 10.64
N HIS A 12 -13.08 26.99 11.08
CA HIS A 12 -13.11 26.38 12.41
C HIS A 12 -11.98 26.86 13.33
N GLY A 13 -11.16 27.82 12.88
CA GLY A 13 -10.01 28.33 13.63
C GLY A 13 -8.70 28.28 12.84
N GLU A 14 -7.62 28.64 13.51
CA GLU A 14 -6.26 28.60 12.95
C GLU A 14 -5.66 27.20 13.14
N LEU A 15 -4.98 26.69 12.10
CA LEU A 15 -4.33 25.39 12.11
C LEU A 15 -2.89 25.53 11.64
N SER A 16 -1.93 24.95 12.37
CA SER A 16 -0.53 24.96 11.99
C SER A 16 -0.20 23.83 11.01
N LEU A 17 0.93 23.97 10.29
CA LEU A 17 1.40 22.93 9.37
C LEU A 17 1.73 21.62 10.09
N GLU A 18 2.24 21.70 11.32
CA GLU A 18 2.51 20.52 12.16
C GLU A 18 1.22 19.78 12.52
N GLN A 19 0.18 20.51 12.92
CA GLN A 19 -1.13 19.93 13.22
C GLN A 19 -1.75 19.28 11.97
N LEU A 20 -1.57 19.87 10.79
CA LEU A 20 -1.98 19.26 9.53
C LEU A 20 -1.21 17.98 9.21
N ALA A 21 0.09 17.93 9.50
CA ALA A 21 0.90 16.73 9.30
C ALA A 21 0.48 15.59 10.25
N GLU A 22 0.17 15.92 11.50
CA GLU A 22 -0.32 14.98 12.52
C GLU A 22 -1.74 14.48 12.22
N ALA A 23 -2.60 15.33 11.65
CA ALA A 23 -3.97 14.97 11.29
C ALA A 23 -4.06 14.00 10.10
N GLN A 24 -2.99 13.78 9.34
CA GLN A 24 -3.05 12.88 8.18
C GLN A 24 -3.35 11.45 8.60
N HIS A 25 -4.14 10.79 7.76
CA HIS A 25 -4.52 9.40 7.97
C HIS A 25 -3.29 8.53 8.23
N GLY A 26 -3.34 7.77 9.33
CA GLY A 26 -2.29 6.83 9.67
C GLY A 26 -2.23 5.65 8.69
N MET A 27 -1.13 4.92 8.75
CA MET A 27 -0.90 3.74 7.89
C MET A 27 -2.03 2.71 7.99
N ALA A 28 -2.67 2.57 9.15
CA ALA A 28 -3.81 1.67 9.34
C ALA A 28 -4.98 1.97 8.37
N HIS A 29 -5.25 3.24 8.08
CA HIS A 29 -6.31 3.61 7.13
C HIS A 29 -5.91 3.22 5.70
N LEU A 30 -4.67 3.50 5.30
CA LEU A 30 -4.13 3.07 4.00
C LEU A 30 -4.19 1.55 3.84
N MET A 31 -3.93 0.79 4.91
CA MET A 31 -4.01 -0.68 4.86
C MET A 31 -5.44 -1.21 4.71
N LYS A 32 -6.45 -0.49 5.21
CA LYS A 32 -7.85 -0.83 4.94
C LYS A 32 -8.14 -0.73 3.44
N GLU A 33 -7.75 0.38 2.81
CA GLU A 33 -7.93 0.57 1.36
C GLU A 33 -7.13 -0.45 0.54
N VAL A 34 -5.91 -0.79 0.97
CA VAL A 34 -5.11 -1.84 0.35
C VAL A 34 -5.86 -3.17 0.39
N GLY A 35 -6.43 -3.55 1.54
CA GLY A 35 -7.17 -4.80 1.68
C GLY A 35 -8.38 -4.87 0.75
N GLU A 36 -9.18 -3.81 0.69
CA GLU A 36 -10.34 -3.71 -0.20
C GLU A 36 -9.93 -3.85 -1.68
N ARG A 37 -8.89 -3.13 -2.11
CA ARG A 37 -8.41 -3.18 -3.49
C ARG A 37 -7.79 -4.52 -3.85
N TYR A 38 -7.06 -5.13 -2.90
CA TYR A 38 -6.45 -6.44 -3.10
C TYR A 38 -7.50 -7.54 -3.26
N HIS A 39 -8.60 -7.47 -2.50
CA HIS A 39 -9.74 -8.36 -2.69
C HIS A 39 -10.32 -8.23 -4.10
N VAL A 40 -10.58 -7.01 -4.57
CA VAL A 40 -11.11 -6.77 -5.93
C VAL A 40 -10.12 -7.26 -6.99
N LEU A 41 -8.82 -7.04 -6.81
CA LEU A 41 -7.77 -7.56 -7.70
C LEU A 41 -7.82 -9.08 -7.84
N TYR A 42 -7.94 -9.80 -6.72
CA TYR A 42 -7.98 -11.26 -6.72
C TYR A 42 -9.18 -11.80 -7.51
N TYR A 43 -10.37 -11.27 -7.23
CA TYR A 43 -11.58 -11.70 -7.94
C TYR A 43 -11.62 -11.23 -9.40
N ALA A 44 -11.07 -10.05 -9.72
CA ALA A 44 -10.95 -9.57 -11.09
C ALA A 44 -10.06 -10.51 -11.92
N ALA A 45 -8.94 -10.96 -11.36
CA ALA A 45 -8.05 -11.89 -12.04
C ALA A 45 -8.70 -13.29 -12.19
N ARG A 46 -9.41 -13.77 -11.16
CA ARG A 46 -10.20 -15.01 -11.25
C ARG A 46 -11.26 -14.96 -12.35
N ALA A 47 -11.88 -13.80 -12.54
CA ALA A 47 -12.85 -13.56 -13.59
C ALA A 47 -12.19 -13.26 -14.97
N LEU A 48 -10.87 -13.41 -15.11
CA LEU A 48 -10.10 -13.12 -16.32
C LEU A 48 -10.19 -11.64 -16.78
N ASN A 49 -10.59 -10.74 -15.87
CA ASN A 49 -10.60 -9.30 -16.11
C ASN A 49 -9.24 -8.69 -15.76
N TRP A 50 -8.26 -8.94 -16.63
CA TRP A 50 -6.86 -8.55 -16.45
C TRP A 50 -6.66 -7.03 -16.37
N LYS A 51 -7.45 -6.26 -17.13
CA LYS A 51 -7.38 -4.80 -17.12
C LYS A 51 -7.76 -4.24 -15.75
N LEU A 52 -8.82 -4.77 -15.15
CA LEU A 52 -9.23 -4.37 -13.80
C LEU A 52 -8.24 -4.85 -12.74
N ALA A 53 -7.72 -6.07 -12.87
CA ALA A 53 -6.70 -6.60 -11.95
C ALA A 53 -5.44 -5.72 -11.95
N GLN A 54 -4.90 -5.38 -13.13
CA GLN A 54 -3.74 -4.49 -13.24
C GLN A 54 -4.02 -3.10 -12.67
N TYR A 55 -5.21 -2.56 -12.93
CA TYR A 55 -5.60 -1.26 -12.40
C TYR A 55 -5.60 -1.28 -10.87
N GLN A 56 -6.23 -2.27 -10.25
CA GLN A 56 -6.25 -2.37 -8.79
C GLN A 56 -4.85 -2.57 -8.20
N LEU A 57 -3.97 -3.32 -8.87
CA LEU A 57 -2.59 -3.49 -8.43
C LEU A 57 -1.83 -2.16 -8.43
N ASN A 58 -2.00 -1.36 -9.49
CA ASN A 58 -1.38 -0.03 -9.59
C ASN A 58 -1.86 0.88 -8.46
N GLN A 59 -3.15 0.82 -8.11
CA GLN A 59 -3.71 1.60 -7.00
C GLN A 59 -3.14 1.14 -5.64
N VAL A 60 -2.97 -0.17 -5.43
CA VAL A 60 -2.29 -0.69 -4.23
C VAL A 60 -0.86 -0.17 -4.14
N ILE A 61 -0.08 -0.22 -5.23
CA ILE A 61 1.29 0.31 -5.26
C ILE A 61 1.30 1.82 -4.95
N ALA A 62 0.34 2.58 -5.49
CA ALA A 62 0.22 4.01 -5.22
C ALA A 62 -0.03 4.30 -3.73
N LEU A 63 -0.87 3.52 -3.05
CA LEU A 63 -1.11 3.65 -1.61
C LEU A 63 0.17 3.40 -0.78
N PHE A 64 0.98 2.41 -1.16
CA PHE A 64 2.27 2.17 -0.51
C PHE A 64 3.25 3.33 -0.72
N ARG A 65 3.27 3.95 -1.90
CA ARG A 65 4.10 5.15 -2.17
C ARG A 65 3.66 6.36 -1.35
N ILE A 66 2.35 6.55 -1.16
CA ILE A 66 1.81 7.57 -0.26
C ILE A 66 2.27 7.29 1.18
N GLY A 67 2.17 6.03 1.64
CA GLY A 67 2.66 5.61 2.95
C GLY A 67 4.16 5.90 3.17
N ALA A 68 4.99 5.61 2.16
CA ALA A 68 6.42 5.92 2.19
C ALA A 68 6.69 7.43 2.28
N THR A 69 5.90 8.24 1.58
CA THR A 69 6.01 9.71 1.60
C THR A 69 5.62 10.30 2.96
N LEU A 70 4.51 9.82 3.53
CA LEU A 70 3.97 10.31 4.81
C LEU A 70 4.79 9.83 6.02
N ARG A 71 5.51 8.71 5.90
CA ARG A 71 6.31 8.11 6.96
C ARG A 71 7.67 7.64 6.41
N PRO A 72 8.64 8.55 6.24
CA PRO A 72 9.92 8.25 5.62
C PRO A 72 10.68 7.08 6.27
N LYS A 73 10.48 6.86 7.57
CA LYS A 73 11.04 5.73 8.35
C LYS A 73 10.81 4.36 7.69
N PHE A 74 9.67 4.14 7.05
CA PHE A 74 9.31 2.84 6.46
C PHE A 74 9.56 2.78 4.94
N THR A 75 10.19 3.79 4.35
CA THR A 75 10.34 3.90 2.89
C THR A 75 11.06 2.70 2.29
N GLU A 76 12.15 2.26 2.93
CA GLU A 76 12.94 1.12 2.44
C GLU A 76 12.14 -0.18 2.49
N ASP A 77 11.48 -0.45 3.62
CA ASP A 77 10.63 -1.63 3.81
C ASP A 77 9.48 -1.69 2.79
N LEU A 78 8.77 -0.57 2.59
CA LEU A 78 7.65 -0.49 1.66
C LEU A 78 8.12 -0.64 0.20
N ASN A 79 9.24 -0.02 -0.17
CA ASN A 79 9.80 -0.17 -1.51
C ASN A 79 10.33 -1.58 -1.76
N GLY A 80 10.93 -2.21 -0.75
CA GLY A 80 11.34 -3.61 -0.78
C GLY A 80 10.13 -4.53 -1.02
N PHE A 81 9.05 -4.32 -0.28
CA PHE A 81 7.81 -5.08 -0.42
C PHE A 81 7.19 -4.96 -1.82
N ILE A 82 7.12 -3.73 -2.38
CA ILE A 82 6.62 -3.50 -3.74
C ILE A 82 7.46 -4.29 -4.76
N LYS A 83 8.78 -4.19 -4.68
CA LYS A 83 9.69 -4.86 -5.63
C LYS A 83 9.60 -6.38 -5.52
N MET A 84 9.52 -6.91 -4.30
CA MET A 84 9.54 -8.35 -4.06
C MET A 84 8.21 -9.03 -4.41
N HIS A 85 7.08 -8.37 -4.17
CA HIS A 85 5.77 -9.01 -4.28
C HIS A 85 4.89 -8.44 -5.40
N PHE A 86 4.81 -7.12 -5.53
CA PHE A 86 3.90 -6.51 -6.50
C PHE A 86 4.46 -6.45 -7.93
N HIS A 87 5.78 -6.33 -8.11
CA HIS A 87 6.38 -6.41 -9.45
C HIS A 87 6.17 -7.79 -10.11
N PRO A 88 6.49 -8.93 -9.47
CA PRO A 88 6.21 -10.25 -10.06
C PRO A 88 4.72 -10.47 -10.34
N MET A 89 3.84 -9.96 -9.46
CA MET A 89 2.40 -10.01 -9.67
C MET A 89 1.96 -9.20 -10.88
N SER A 90 2.53 -8.01 -11.09
CA SER A 90 2.26 -7.19 -12.27
C SER A 90 2.68 -7.91 -13.54
N GLU A 91 3.83 -8.59 -13.53
CA GLU A 91 4.30 -9.37 -14.69
C GLU A 91 3.38 -10.57 -14.96
N ALA A 92 2.88 -11.23 -13.91
CA ALA A 92 1.92 -12.34 -14.03
C ALA A 92 0.58 -11.90 -14.65
N ILE A 93 0.05 -10.75 -14.19
CA ILE A 93 -1.19 -10.17 -14.73
C ILE A 93 -1.00 -9.78 -16.20
N ARG A 94 0.16 -9.23 -16.58
CA ARG A 94 0.49 -8.92 -17.98
C ARG A 94 0.59 -10.18 -18.84
N ALA A 95 1.14 -11.25 -18.31
CA ALA A 95 1.20 -12.56 -18.95
C ALA A 95 -0.16 -13.29 -18.98
N GLN A 96 -1.20 -12.75 -18.34
CA GLN A 96 -2.52 -13.36 -18.19
C GLN A 96 -2.46 -14.77 -17.57
N ASP A 97 -1.47 -15.00 -16.71
CA ASP A 97 -1.21 -16.28 -16.04
C ASP A 97 -1.71 -16.22 -14.60
N PHE A 98 -2.94 -16.69 -14.38
CA PHE A 98 -3.57 -16.73 -13.06
C PHE A 98 -2.83 -17.68 -12.11
N THR A 99 -2.42 -18.84 -12.64
CA THR A 99 -1.90 -19.98 -11.88
C THR A 99 -0.57 -19.71 -11.21
N LYS A 100 0.28 -18.86 -11.80
CA LYS A 100 1.66 -18.72 -11.36
C LYS A 100 1.85 -17.92 -10.06
N ASN A 101 0.92 -17.01 -9.73
CA ASN A 101 1.13 -16.07 -8.62
C ASN A 101 -0.12 -15.75 -7.78
N MET A 102 -1.33 -16.08 -8.22
CA MET A 102 -2.56 -15.66 -7.54
C MET A 102 -3.27 -16.77 -6.75
N ASP A 103 -3.00 -18.04 -7.04
CA ASP A 103 -3.62 -19.17 -6.33
C ASP A 103 -2.89 -19.60 -5.04
N THR A 104 -1.70 -19.08 -4.79
CA THR A 104 -1.01 -19.36 -3.52
C THR A 104 -1.48 -18.40 -2.42
N PRO A 105 -1.93 -18.90 -1.24
CA PRO A 105 -2.10 -18.10 -0.01
C PRO A 105 -0.80 -17.47 0.53
N SER A 106 0.29 -17.54 -0.24
CA SER A 106 1.65 -17.12 0.04
C SER A 106 1.76 -15.65 0.42
N SER A 107 0.96 -14.75 -0.19
CA SER A 107 1.03 -13.32 0.12
C SER A 107 0.61 -13.01 1.58
N ILE A 108 -0.29 -13.83 2.16
CA ILE A 108 -0.66 -13.74 3.58
C ILE A 108 0.37 -14.49 4.45
N SER A 109 0.91 -15.61 3.97
CA SER A 109 1.92 -16.37 4.72
C SER A 109 3.26 -15.63 4.85
N CYS A 110 3.63 -14.78 3.88
CA CYS A 110 4.90 -14.08 3.88
C CYS A 110 4.98 -12.95 4.93
N SER A 111 3.86 -12.30 5.26
CA SER A 111 3.81 -11.37 6.41
C SER A 111 4.06 -12.07 7.75
N GLN A 112 3.87 -13.39 7.82
CA GLN A 112 4.16 -14.19 9.02
C GLN A 112 5.58 -14.76 9.01
N LYS A 113 6.21 -14.92 7.84
CA LYS A 113 7.58 -15.47 7.71
C LYS A 113 8.70 -14.52 8.16
N THR A 114 8.44 -13.23 8.30
CA THR A 114 9.36 -12.29 8.95
C THR A 114 9.19 -12.26 10.48
N HIS A 115 8.27 -13.06 11.03
CA HIS A 115 8.08 -13.22 12.47
C HIS A 115 8.83 -14.49 12.96
N PRO A 116 9.69 -14.41 13.99
CA PRO A 116 10.54 -15.52 14.45
C PRO A 116 9.77 -16.71 15.06
N ARG A 117 8.44 -16.73 14.99
CA ARG A 117 7.56 -17.76 15.56
C ARG A 117 7.10 -18.82 14.55
N CYS A 118 7.52 -18.69 13.28
CA CYS A 118 7.12 -19.59 12.19
C CYS A 118 8.28 -20.45 11.64
N THR A 119 9.44 -20.48 12.30
CA THR A 119 10.60 -21.33 11.96
C THR A 119 10.83 -22.41 13.02
N THR A 120 9.78 -23.13 13.39
CA THR A 120 9.86 -24.36 14.19
C THR A 120 8.85 -25.37 13.67
#